data_AF-A0A382JL17-F1
#
_entry.id   AF-A0A382JL17-F1
#
_cell.length_a   1.000
_cell.length_b   1.000
_cell.length_c   1.000
_cell.angle_alpha   90.00
_cell.angle_beta   90.00
_cell.angle_gamma   90.00
#
_symmetry.space_group_name_H-M   'P 1'
#
loop_
_entity.id
_entity.type
_entity.pdbx_description
1 polymer ?
#
loop_
_entity_poly.entity_id
_entity_poly.type
_entity_poly.pdbx_seq_one_letter_code
_entity_poly.pdbx_strand_id
1 'polypeptide(L)' 'VPAVGLLTIVLHIPGSRSLKDKRRVLTSIKTRLQKLNVALAETDYNDFHKQAQLSILAVSTYRDGVDKA' A
#
# COMPACT_ATOMS: atom_id res chain seq x y z
N VAL A 1 2.11 -25.57 2.32
CA VAL A 1 1.91 -24.38 3.18
C VAL A 1 1.70 -23.21 2.23
N PRO A 2 0.64 -22.39 2.38
CA PRO A 2 0.46 -21.21 1.53
C PRO A 2 1.64 -20.25 1.68
N ALA A 3 2.00 -19.56 0.59
CA ALA A 3 3.01 -18.51 0.60
C ALA A 3 2.36 -17.17 0.97
N VAL A 4 3.04 -16.41 1.82
CA VAL A 4 2.62 -15.06 2.25
C VAL A 4 3.75 -14.09 1.97
N GLY A 5 3.44 -12.99 1.28
CA GLY A 5 4.35 -11.88 1.04
C GLY A 5 3.88 -10.63 1.75
N LEU A 6 4.82 -9.91 2.36
CA LEU A 6 4.60 -8.59 2.95
C LEU A 6 5.55 -7.60 2.28
N LEU A 7 4.98 -6.53 1.73
CA LEU A 7 5.71 -5.40 1.19
C LEU A 7 5.33 -4.13 1.97
N THR A 8 6.34 -3.46 2.51
CA THR A 8 6.17 -2.17 3.19
C THR A 8 6.86 -1.09 2.37
N ILE A 9 6.10 -0.05 2.02
CA ILE A 9 6.56 1.07 1.19
C ILE A 9 6.34 2.36 1.96
N VAL A 10 7.39 3.18 2.05
CA VAL A 10 7.28 4.57 2.52
C VAL A 10 7.17 5.48 1.31
N LEU A 11 6.08 6.25 1.26
CA LEU A 11 5.79 7.21 0.21
C LEU A 11 6.04 8.62 0.71
N HIS A 12 6.78 9.41 -0.07
CA HIS A 12 6.92 10.85 0.14
C HIS A 12 5.94 11.60 -0.77
N ILE A 13 5.15 12.50 -0.19
CA ILE A 13 4.11 13.26 -0.87
C ILE A 13 4.37 14.76 -0.64
N PRO A 14 5.44 15.33 -1.25
CA PRO A 14 5.90 16.69 -0.95
C PRO A 14 4.87 17.78 -1.31
N GLY A 15 4.00 17.53 -2.29
CA GLY A 15 2.95 18.46 -2.71
C GLY A 15 1.68 18.44 -1.85
N SER A 16 1.58 17.53 -0.88
CA SER A 16 0.44 17.47 0.03
C SER A 16 0.47 18.67 0.98
N ARG A 17 -0.66 19.38 1.11
CA ARG A 17 -0.80 20.52 2.04
C ARG A 17 -1.72 20.22 3.21
N SER A 18 -2.38 19.05 3.19
CA SER A 18 -3.35 18.65 4.20
C SER A 18 -3.50 17.13 4.26
N LEU A 19 -4.07 16.61 5.35
CA LEU A 19 -4.41 15.19 5.46
C LEU A 19 -5.40 14.74 4.37
N LYS A 20 -6.26 15.64 3.89
CA LYS A 20 -7.19 15.35 2.78
C LYS A 20 -6.45 15.14 1.45
N ASP A 21 -5.43 15.96 1.18
CA ASP A 21 -4.60 15.81 -0.03
C ASP A 21 -3.86 14.47 -0.02
N LYS A 22 -3.26 14.12 1.12
CA LYS A 22 -2.66 12.79 1.33
C LYS A 22 -3.66 11.68 1.03
N ARG A 23 -4.86 11.74 1.63
CA ARG A 23 -5.92 10.74 1.40
C ARG A 23 -6.29 10.63 -0.07
N ARG A 24 -6.38 11.74 -0.82
CA ARG A 24 -6.65 11.71 -2.26
C ARG A 24 -5.58 10.97 -3.06
N VAL A 25 -4.30 11.22 -2.75
CA VAL A 25 -3.16 10.53 -3.38
C VAL A 25 -3.20 9.04 -3.05
N LEU A 26 -3.33 8.70 -1.76
CA LEU A 26 -3.38 7.31 -1.32
C LEU A 26 -4.58 6.56 -1.92
N THR A 27 -5.78 7.15 -1.95
CA THR A 27 -6.95 6.53 -2.59
C THR A 27 -6.66 6.19 -4.05
N SER A 28 -6.02 7.08 -4.81
CA SER A 28 -5.66 6.78 -6.21
C SER A 28 -4.73 5.56 -6.33
N ILE A 29 -3.73 5.45 -5.44
CA ILE A 29 -2.81 4.31 -5.40
C ILE A 29 -3.56 3.04 -5.01
N LYS A 30 -4.35 3.09 -3.92
CA LYS A 30 -5.15 1.98 -3.42
C LYS A 30 -6.10 1.45 -4.50
N THR A 31 -6.83 2.31 -5.21
CA THR A 31 -7.73 1.91 -6.31
C THR A 31 -7.01 1.20 -7.45
N ARG A 32 -5.74 1.54 -7.73
CA ARG A 32 -4.94 0.84 -8.76
C ARG A 32 -4.50 -0.54 -8.27
N LEU A 33 -4.02 -0.64 -7.03
CA LEU A 33 -3.53 -1.87 -6.42
C LEU A 33 -4.65 -2.87 -6.08
N GLN A 34 -5.86 -2.40 -5.81
CA GLN A 34 -7.05 -3.24 -5.59
C GLN A 34 -7.40 -4.17 -6.76
N LYS A 35 -6.84 -3.94 -7.95
CA LYS A 35 -7.01 -4.83 -9.12
C LYS A 35 -6.18 -6.12 -9.01
N LEU A 36 -5.19 -6.12 -8.12
CA LEU A 36 -4.34 -7.26 -7.84
C LEU A 36 -4.95 -8.06 -6.67
N ASN A 37 -4.57 -9.33 -6.52
CA ASN A 37 -5.03 -10.17 -5.42
C ASN A 37 -4.23 -9.87 -4.12
N VAL A 38 -4.31 -8.63 -3.65
CA VAL A 38 -3.54 -8.13 -2.51
C VAL A 38 -4.43 -7.39 -1.52
N ALA A 39 -4.14 -7.54 -0.22
CA ALA A 39 -4.67 -6.70 0.84
C ALA A 39 -3.72 -5.52 1.09
N LEU A 40 -4.27 -4.36 1.44
CA LEU A 40 -3.48 -3.12 1.54
C LEU A 40 -4.00 -2.19 2.64
N ALA A 41 -3.08 -1.58 3.39
CA ALA A 41 -3.39 -0.66 4.49
C ALA A 41 -2.36 0.47 4.59
N GLU A 42 -2.79 1.64 5.07
CA GLU A 42 -1.86 2.66 5.57
C GLU A 42 -1.52 2.29 7.01
N THR A 43 -0.24 2.08 7.33
CA THR A 43 0.19 1.54 8.62
C THR A 43 1.01 2.51 9.47
N ASP A 44 1.47 3.62 8.90
CA ASP A 44 2.22 4.64 9.63
C ASP A 44 2.13 6.02 8.95
N TYR A 45 2.59 7.06 9.66
CA TYR A 45 2.56 8.47 9.28
C TYR A 45 1.14 9.03 9.10
N ASN A 46 0.16 8.48 9.84
CA ASN A 46 -1.25 8.85 9.70
C ASN A 46 -1.51 10.35 9.92
N ASP A 47 -0.80 10.99 10.85
CA ASP A 47 -0.92 12.42 11.17
C ASP A 47 0.02 13.32 10.37
N PHE A 48 0.95 12.73 9.60
CA PHE A 48 1.85 13.48 8.75
C PHE A 48 1.38 13.44 7.30
N HIS A 49 1.02 14.59 6.73
CA HIS A 49 0.43 14.64 5.41
C HIS A 49 1.44 14.52 4.26
N LYS A 50 2.75 14.68 4.54
CA LYS A 50 3.83 14.59 3.53
C LYS A 50 4.48 13.22 3.42
N GLN A 51 4.11 12.28 4.28
CA GLN A 51 4.55 10.90 4.17
C GLN A 51 3.39 9.95 4.46
N ALA A 52 3.52 8.72 3.97
CA ALA A 52 2.60 7.64 4.29
C ALA A 52 3.38 6.33 4.24
N GLN A 53 3.09 5.41 5.14
CA GLN A 53 3.55 4.03 4.99
C GLN A 53 2.39 3.17 4.52
N LEU A 54 2.57 2.49 3.39
CA LEU A 54 1.64 1.47 2.90
C LEU A 54 2.21 0.09 3.17
N SER A 55 1.38 -0.79 3.74
CA SER A 55 1.66 -2.22 3.83
C SER A 55 0.75 -2.98 2.88
N ILE A 56 1.35 -3.87 2.10
CA ILE A 56 0.68 -4.69 1.08
C ILE A 56 0.96 -6.15 1.42
N LEU A 57 -0.09 -6.96 1.49
CA LEU A 57 -0.05 -8.37 1.81
C LEU A 57 -0.59 -9.18 0.62
N ALA A 58 0.14 -10.20 0.20
CA ALA A 58 -0.28 -11.16 -0.81
C ALA A 58 -0.28 -12.57 -0.22
N VAL A 59 -1.28 -13.38 -0.57
CA VAL A 59 -1.39 -14.78 -0.15
C VAL A 59 -1.66 -15.64 -1.39
N SER A 60 -0.87 -16.69 -1.58
CA SER A 60 -1.04 -17.63 -2.70
C SER A 60 -0.74 -19.07 -2.27
N THR A 61 -1.22 -20.05 -3.04
CA THR A 61 -0.92 -21.47 -2.85
C THR A 61 0.51 -21.84 -3.25
N TYR A 62 1.16 -21.02 -4.09
CA TYR A 62 2.54 -21.21 -4.58
C TYR A 62 3.33 -19.89 -4.52
N ARG A 63 4.65 -19.98 -4.33
CA ARG A 63 5.54 -18.83 -4.11
C ARG A 63 5.54 -17.84 -5.29
N ASP A 64 5.60 -18.36 -6.52
CA ASP A 64 5.57 -17.54 -7.73
C ASP A 64 4.32 -16.66 -7.85
N GLY A 65 3.21 -17.04 -7.19
CA GLY A 65 1.97 -16.25 -7.20
C GLY A 65 2.05 -15.04 -6.27
N VAL A 66 2.91 -15.09 -5.24
CA VAL A 66 3.22 -13.94 -4.38
C VAL A 66 4.20 -13.01 -5.09
N ASP A 67 5.22 -13.56 -5.76
CA ASP A 67 6.26 -12.75 -6.42
C ASP A 67 5.76 -12.01 -7.68
N LYS A 68 4.67 -12.48 -8.28
CA LYS A 68 4.03 -11.87 -9.46
C LYS A 68 2.91 -10.87 -9.11
N ALA A 69 2.47 -10.85 -7.85
CA ALA A 69 1.43 -9.94 -7.38
C ALA A 69 2.02 -8.54 -7.13
#